data_AF-A0A7C2PH26-F1
#
_entry.id   AF-A0A7C2PH26-F1
#
_cell.length_a   1.000
_cell.length_b   1.000
_cell.length_c   1.000
_cell.angle_alpha   90.00
_cell.angle_beta   90.00
_cell.angle_gamma   90.00
#
_symmetry.space_group_name_H-M   'P 1'
#
loop_
_entity.id
_entity.type
_entity.pdbx_description
1 polymer ?
#
loop_
_entity_poly.entity_id
_entity_poly.type
_entity_poly.pdbx_seq_one_letter_code
_entity_poly.pdbx_strand_id
1 'polypeptide(L)'
;MENPFQYADDFGPEKIIHVYEPKIGLKGILVVDNVSAGPSIGGTRMVPDISVKECFRLARAMTFKNAMAGLSHGGGKSMIMGDPEMPVKEKERLIRAFAQTIRDVKDYVPGPDMGTNEACMAWVYDETGRVIGLPKELGGIPLDELGVTAYGLTVAIDVAKDFCDLSLKGSRVVIQGFGSVGKHAARFLSEKGAYVIAVSDLSGALQNLDGIDID
;
A
#
# COMPACT_ATOMS: atom_id res chain seq x y z
N MET A 1 -27.26 -6.88 18.07
CA MET A 1 -27.26 -6.19 16.76
C MET A 1 -25.97 -5.39 16.71
N GLU A 2 -25.17 -5.52 15.65
CA GLU A 2 -23.96 -4.68 15.52
C GLU A 2 -24.36 -3.23 15.28
N ASN A 3 -23.62 -2.29 15.86
CA ASN A 3 -23.85 -0.85 15.66
C ASN A 3 -23.36 -0.48 14.24
N PRO A 4 -24.24 -0.01 13.34
CA PRO A 4 -23.84 0.38 11.98
C PRO A 4 -22.90 1.60 11.95
N PHE A 5 -22.83 2.37 13.04
CA PHE A 5 -21.95 3.54 13.20
C PHE A 5 -20.76 3.29 14.13
N GLN A 6 -20.37 2.02 14.35
CA GLN A 6 -19.27 1.66 15.26
C GLN A 6 -17.90 2.29 14.92
N TYR A 7 -17.73 2.80 13.69
CA TYR A 7 -16.50 3.43 13.22
C TYR A 7 -16.58 4.96 13.13
N ALA A 8 -17.73 5.57 13.45
CA ALA A 8 -17.88 7.01 13.39
C ALA A 8 -17.17 7.68 14.58
N ASP A 9 -16.35 8.68 14.29
CA ASP A 9 -15.74 9.60 15.25
C ASP A 9 -15.63 11.02 14.67
N ASP A 10 -15.11 11.96 15.46
CA ASP A 10 -14.99 13.36 15.06
C ASP A 10 -13.96 13.61 13.93
N PHE A 11 -13.10 12.63 13.62
CA PHE A 11 -12.12 12.70 12.53
C PHE A 11 -12.65 12.09 11.22
N GLY A 12 -13.52 11.08 11.32
CA GLY A 12 -14.02 10.29 10.21
C GLY A 12 -14.56 8.92 10.64
N PRO A 13 -14.74 7.97 9.70
CA PRO A 13 -14.59 8.15 8.28
C PRO A 13 -15.75 8.97 7.70
N GLU A 14 -15.49 9.85 6.73
CA GLU A 14 -16.54 10.57 6.03
C GLU A 14 -17.54 9.65 5.34
N LYS A 15 -17.06 8.56 4.74
CA LYS A 15 -17.88 7.60 4.01
C LYS A 15 -17.34 6.18 4.14
N ILE A 16 -18.25 5.23 4.36
CA ILE A 16 -17.99 3.79 4.20
C ILE A 16 -18.97 3.28 3.14
N ILE A 17 -18.44 2.72 2.05
CA ILE A 17 -19.22 2.24 0.91
C ILE A 17 -18.98 0.74 0.78
N HIS A 18 -20.06 -0.03 0.84
CA HIS A 18 -20.05 -1.45 0.51
C HIS A 18 -20.53 -1.61 -0.93
N VAL A 19 -19.73 -2.32 -1.73
CA VAL A 19 -20.03 -2.60 -3.13
C VAL A 19 -20.37 -4.08 -3.25
N TYR A 20 -21.48 -4.38 -3.91
CA TYR A 20 -21.89 -5.75 -4.20
C TYR A 20 -22.55 -5.83 -5.58
N GLU A 21 -21.99 -6.67 -6.46
CA GLU A 21 -22.58 -6.96 -7.77
C GLU A 21 -22.62 -8.49 -8.00
N PRO A 22 -23.77 -9.14 -7.72
CA PRO A 22 -23.89 -10.59 -7.79
C PRO A 22 -23.53 -11.20 -9.14
N LYS A 23 -23.89 -10.53 -10.25
CA LYS A 23 -23.72 -11.05 -11.62
C LYS A 23 -22.28 -11.30 -12.01
N ILE A 24 -21.34 -10.62 -11.35
CA ILE A 24 -19.91 -10.73 -11.62
C ILE A 24 -19.13 -11.19 -10.38
N GLY A 25 -19.83 -11.47 -9.27
CA GLY A 25 -19.22 -11.89 -8.00
C GLY A 25 -18.49 -10.78 -7.24
N LEU A 26 -18.67 -9.50 -7.60
CA LEU A 26 -17.95 -8.40 -6.96
C LEU A 26 -18.46 -8.19 -5.53
N LYS A 27 -17.52 -8.19 -4.58
CA LYS A 27 -17.69 -7.67 -3.22
C LYS A 27 -16.52 -6.76 -2.93
N GLY A 28 -16.79 -5.56 -2.44
CA GLY A 28 -15.74 -4.60 -2.12
C GLY A 28 -16.15 -3.62 -1.04
N ILE A 29 -15.17 -2.95 -0.46
CA ILE A 29 -15.32 -1.92 0.55
C ILE A 29 -14.46 -0.74 0.14
N LEU A 30 -15.00 0.47 0.22
CA LEU A 30 -14.25 1.71 0.17
C LEU A 30 -14.50 2.48 1.47
N VAL A 31 -13.43 2.89 2.14
CA VAL A 31 -13.49 3.85 3.24
C VAL A 31 -12.75 5.12 2.81
N VAL A 32 -13.46 6.24 2.83
CA VAL A 32 -12.89 7.58 2.76
C VAL A 32 -12.86 8.10 4.19
N ASP A 33 -11.66 8.20 4.77
CA ASP A 33 -11.51 8.56 6.17
C ASP A 33 -11.67 10.06 6.39
N ASN A 34 -10.88 10.87 5.71
CA ASN A 34 -10.87 12.33 5.87
C ASN A 34 -10.46 12.98 4.55
N VAL A 35 -11.01 14.15 4.22
CA VAL A 35 -10.65 14.96 3.03
C VAL A 35 -10.34 16.43 3.37
N SER A 36 -10.18 16.75 4.66
CA SER A 36 -10.02 18.13 5.14
C SER A 36 -8.77 18.82 4.57
N ALA A 37 -7.71 18.05 4.30
CA ALA A 37 -6.46 18.57 3.71
C ALA A 37 -6.46 18.55 2.16
N GLY A 38 -7.48 17.95 1.53
CA GLY A 38 -7.54 17.65 0.10
C GLY A 38 -8.05 16.24 -0.18
N PRO A 39 -8.16 15.83 -1.47
CA PRO A 39 -8.67 14.50 -1.83
C PRO A 39 -7.93 13.39 -1.09
N SER A 40 -8.69 12.41 -0.60
CA SER A 40 -8.13 11.22 0.03
C SER A 40 -7.37 10.38 -0.98
N ILE A 41 -6.20 9.88 -0.57
CA ILE A 41 -5.42 8.93 -1.38
C ILE A 41 -5.30 7.61 -0.63
N GLY A 42 -5.31 6.49 -1.36
CA GLY A 42 -5.29 5.17 -0.74
C GLY A 42 -5.14 4.03 -1.73
N GLY A 43 -4.47 2.96 -1.29
CA GLY A 43 -4.31 1.76 -2.11
C GLY A 43 -5.58 0.91 -2.22
N THR A 44 -5.75 0.23 -3.35
CA THR A 44 -6.79 -0.76 -3.63
C THR A 44 -6.21 -2.15 -3.44
N ARG A 45 -6.65 -2.85 -2.38
CA ARG A 45 -6.20 -4.21 -2.06
C ARG A 45 -7.11 -5.25 -2.70
N MET A 46 -6.55 -6.36 -3.17
CA MET A 46 -7.32 -7.55 -3.58
C MET A 46 -6.87 -8.76 -2.76
N VAL A 47 -7.80 -9.34 -1.99
CA VAL A 47 -7.53 -10.47 -1.08
C VAL A 47 -8.77 -11.36 -0.93
N PRO A 48 -8.62 -12.67 -0.61
CA PRO A 48 -9.75 -13.59 -0.48
C PRO A 48 -10.77 -13.22 0.60
N ASP A 49 -10.35 -12.51 1.63
CA ASP A 49 -11.15 -12.09 2.77
C ASP A 49 -10.95 -10.60 3.08
N ILE A 50 -12.04 -9.88 3.33
CA ILE A 50 -12.00 -8.44 3.62
C ILE A 50 -12.88 -8.13 4.83
N SER A 51 -12.51 -7.10 5.59
CA SER A 51 -13.33 -6.59 6.69
C SER A 51 -13.39 -5.07 6.70
N VAL A 52 -14.53 -4.52 7.12
CA VAL A 52 -14.71 -3.07 7.25
C VAL A 52 -13.72 -2.50 8.27
N LYS A 53 -13.48 -3.22 9.37
CA LYS A 53 -12.52 -2.84 10.41
C LYS A 53 -11.11 -2.64 9.86
N GLU A 54 -10.64 -3.57 9.03
CA GLU A 54 -9.31 -3.45 8.42
C GLU A 54 -9.28 -2.29 7.43
N CYS A 55 -10.29 -2.16 6.56
CA CYS A 55 -10.37 -1.09 5.57
C CYS A 55 -10.36 0.29 6.24
N PHE A 56 -11.16 0.45 7.29
CA PHE A 56 -11.20 1.65 8.13
C PHE A 56 -9.84 1.96 8.76
N ARG A 57 -9.21 0.98 9.43
CA ARG A 57 -7.90 1.20 10.08
C ARG A 57 -6.82 1.60 9.09
N LEU A 58 -6.82 1.02 7.89
CA LEU A 58 -5.86 1.37 6.84
C LEU A 58 -6.16 2.76 6.23
N ALA A 59 -7.42 3.13 6.07
CA ALA A 59 -7.79 4.48 5.61
C ALA A 59 -7.37 5.55 6.64
N ARG A 60 -7.61 5.31 7.93
CA ARG A 60 -7.13 6.18 9.02
C ARG A 60 -5.61 6.29 9.06
N ALA A 61 -4.91 5.18 8.88
CA ALA A 61 -3.46 5.19 8.78
C ALA A 61 -2.95 6.03 7.59
N MET A 62 -3.67 6.03 6.46
CA MET A 62 -3.35 6.90 5.33
C MET A 62 -3.52 8.38 5.67
N THR A 63 -4.58 8.76 6.39
CA THR A 63 -4.79 10.15 6.86
C THR A 63 -3.58 10.62 7.68
N PHE A 64 -3.18 9.84 8.69
CA PHE A 64 -2.04 10.19 9.53
C PHE A 64 -0.72 10.18 8.77
N LYS A 65 -0.52 9.22 7.86
CA LYS A 65 0.69 9.16 7.03
C LYS A 65 0.85 10.41 6.17
N ASN A 66 -0.22 10.84 5.51
CA ASN A 66 -0.20 12.00 4.64
C ASN A 66 -0.03 13.30 5.44
N ALA A 67 -0.71 13.43 6.58
CA ALA A 67 -0.54 14.56 7.49
C ALA A 67 0.90 14.66 8.03
N MET A 68 1.48 13.54 8.47
CA MET A 68 2.86 13.50 8.96
C MET A 68 3.88 13.85 7.87
N ALA A 69 3.60 13.50 6.61
CA ALA A 69 4.42 13.86 5.47
C ALA A 69 4.18 15.30 4.95
N GLY A 70 3.28 16.08 5.57
CA GLY A 70 2.94 17.43 5.15
C GLY A 70 2.23 17.50 3.78
N LEU A 71 1.60 16.41 3.36
CA LEU A 71 0.91 16.32 2.07
C LEU A 71 -0.52 16.88 2.17
N SER A 72 -0.96 17.61 1.14
CA SER A 72 -2.34 18.11 1.00
C SER A 72 -3.32 17.02 0.56
N HIS A 73 -3.33 15.91 1.30
CA HIS A 73 -4.17 14.75 1.05
C HIS A 73 -4.73 14.20 2.35
N GLY A 74 -5.99 13.81 2.32
CA GLY A 74 -6.58 12.97 3.35
C GLY A 74 -6.29 11.48 3.13
N GLY A 75 -6.95 10.61 3.90
CA GLY A 75 -6.74 9.15 3.84
C GLY A 75 -7.93 8.39 3.30
N GLY A 76 -7.66 7.39 2.46
CA GLY A 76 -8.67 6.47 1.97
C GLY A 76 -8.13 5.04 1.87
N LYS A 77 -9.03 4.08 1.68
CA LYS A 77 -8.67 2.70 1.39
C LYS A 77 -9.79 1.98 0.66
N SER A 78 -9.43 1.19 -0.35
CA SER A 78 -10.35 0.23 -0.97
C SER A 78 -9.85 -1.20 -0.84
N MET A 79 -10.80 -2.13 -0.77
CA MET A 79 -10.56 -3.57 -0.77
C MET A 79 -11.57 -4.25 -1.69
N ILE A 80 -11.09 -5.23 -2.46
CA ILE A 80 -11.88 -6.08 -3.33
C ILE A 80 -11.66 -7.51 -2.86
N MET A 81 -12.75 -8.23 -2.59
CA MET A 81 -12.69 -9.64 -2.26
C MET A 81 -12.41 -10.44 -3.53
N GLY A 82 -11.28 -11.13 -3.60
CA GLY A 82 -10.87 -11.93 -4.75
C GLY A 82 -9.47 -12.52 -4.59
N ASP A 83 -9.21 -13.61 -5.29
CA ASP A 83 -7.87 -14.19 -5.39
C ASP A 83 -6.94 -13.29 -6.23
N PRO A 84 -5.85 -12.74 -5.67
CA PRO A 84 -4.94 -11.90 -6.42
C PRO A 84 -4.24 -12.62 -7.59
N GLU A 85 -4.15 -13.95 -7.54
CA GLU A 85 -3.50 -14.81 -8.56
C GLU A 85 -4.49 -15.33 -9.62
N MET A 86 -5.75 -14.87 -9.59
CA MET A 86 -6.76 -15.27 -10.58
C MET A 86 -6.34 -14.87 -12.02
N PRO A 87 -6.92 -15.53 -13.05
CA PRO A 87 -6.63 -15.19 -14.43
C PRO A 87 -6.79 -13.69 -14.71
N VAL A 88 -5.81 -13.10 -15.42
CA VAL A 88 -5.73 -11.64 -15.65
C VAL A 88 -7.04 -11.05 -16.19
N LYS A 89 -7.73 -11.76 -17.09
CA LYS A 89 -9.03 -11.32 -17.65
C LYS A 89 -10.13 -11.21 -16.59
N GLU A 90 -10.17 -12.14 -15.64
CA GLU A 90 -11.13 -12.13 -14.54
C GLU A 90 -10.80 -11.02 -13.54
N LYS A 91 -9.50 -10.86 -13.23
CA LYS A 91 -8.99 -9.78 -12.39
C LYS A 91 -9.33 -8.41 -12.97
N GLU A 92 -9.05 -8.19 -14.25
CA GLU A 92 -9.38 -6.94 -14.96
C GLU A 92 -10.88 -6.64 -14.89
N ARG A 93 -11.74 -7.64 -15.16
CA ARG A 93 -13.20 -7.48 -15.09
C ARG A 93 -13.65 -7.03 -13.70
N LEU A 94 -13.13 -7.62 -12.62
CA LEU A 94 -13.48 -7.24 -11.24
C LEU A 94 -12.96 -5.86 -10.88
N ILE A 95 -11.71 -5.53 -11.20
CA ILE A 95 -11.12 -4.22 -10.95
C ILE A 95 -11.90 -3.12 -11.66
N ARG A 96 -12.23 -3.32 -12.94
CA ARG A 96 -12.99 -2.33 -13.73
C ARG A 96 -14.39 -2.11 -13.18
N ALA A 97 -15.11 -3.19 -12.85
CA ALA A 97 -16.43 -3.07 -12.26
C ALA A 97 -16.39 -2.35 -10.92
N PHE A 98 -15.43 -2.67 -10.06
CA PHE A 98 -15.21 -1.91 -8.82
C PHE A 98 -14.92 -0.43 -9.09
N ALA A 99 -14.02 -0.13 -10.02
CA ALA A 99 -13.68 1.23 -10.40
C ALA A 99 -14.89 2.03 -10.89
N GLN A 100 -15.78 1.40 -11.67
CA GLN A 100 -17.05 1.98 -12.09
C GLN A 100 -17.96 2.32 -10.90
N THR A 101 -18.05 1.43 -9.90
CA THR A 101 -18.89 1.68 -8.71
C THR A 101 -18.41 2.86 -7.86
N ILE A 102 -17.11 3.16 -7.87
CA ILE A 102 -16.52 4.28 -7.12
C ILE A 102 -16.24 5.51 -8.00
N ARG A 103 -16.64 5.48 -9.28
CA ARG A 103 -16.33 6.53 -10.27
C ARG A 103 -16.76 7.92 -9.82
N ASP A 104 -17.86 8.02 -9.08
CA ASP A 104 -18.42 9.30 -8.62
C ASP A 104 -17.96 9.72 -7.22
N VAL A 105 -17.15 8.90 -6.55
CA VAL A 105 -16.49 9.27 -5.29
C VAL A 105 -15.24 10.10 -5.58
N LYS A 106 -15.43 11.32 -6.10
CA LYS A 106 -14.36 12.18 -6.63
C LYS A 106 -13.28 12.52 -5.61
N ASP A 107 -13.63 12.54 -4.32
CA ASP A 107 -12.71 12.84 -3.22
C ASP A 107 -11.78 11.68 -2.84
N TYR A 108 -11.80 10.57 -3.61
CA TYR A 108 -10.90 9.43 -3.45
C TYR A 108 -10.06 9.19 -4.72
N VAL A 109 -8.75 9.13 -4.53
CA VAL A 109 -7.77 8.79 -5.57
C VAL A 109 -7.15 7.42 -5.23
N PRO A 110 -7.54 6.35 -5.96
CA PRO A 110 -7.03 5.01 -5.72
C PRO A 110 -5.56 4.86 -6.14
N GLY A 111 -4.86 3.92 -5.51
CA GLY A 111 -3.50 3.48 -5.86
C GLY A 111 -3.34 1.97 -5.77
N PRO A 112 -2.14 1.42 -6.06
CA PRO A 112 -1.87 0.01 -5.89
C PRO A 112 -1.75 -0.36 -4.40
N ASP A 113 -2.01 -1.63 -4.08
CA ASP A 113 -1.74 -2.25 -2.78
C ASP A 113 -1.54 -3.76 -2.97
N MET A 114 -1.47 -4.52 -1.88
CA MET A 114 -1.40 -5.98 -1.91
C MET A 114 -2.47 -6.58 -2.82
N GLY A 115 -2.03 -7.43 -3.75
CA GLY A 115 -2.90 -8.07 -4.73
C GLY A 115 -3.24 -7.21 -5.95
N THR A 116 -2.79 -5.95 -6.03
CA THR A 116 -2.90 -5.09 -7.22
C THR A 116 -1.54 -4.49 -7.59
N ASN A 117 -1.43 -3.91 -8.78
CA ASN A 117 -0.17 -3.36 -9.33
C ASN A 117 -0.47 -2.22 -10.32
N GLU A 118 0.56 -1.69 -11.01
CA GLU A 118 0.36 -0.57 -11.95
C GLU A 118 -0.56 -0.94 -13.11
N ALA A 119 -0.56 -2.19 -13.57
CA ALA A 119 -1.50 -2.64 -14.61
C ALA A 119 -2.96 -2.55 -14.13
N CYS A 120 -3.23 -2.90 -12.86
CA CYS A 120 -4.54 -2.68 -12.25
C CYS A 120 -4.90 -1.19 -12.23
N MET A 121 -3.92 -0.32 -11.93
CA MET A 121 -4.13 1.13 -11.89
C MET A 121 -4.40 1.72 -13.27
N ALA A 122 -3.84 1.15 -14.34
CA ALA A 122 -4.20 1.53 -15.71
C ALA A 122 -5.69 1.25 -16.00
N TRP A 123 -6.22 0.11 -15.57
CA TRP A 123 -7.65 -0.20 -15.71
C TRP A 123 -8.53 0.75 -14.88
N VAL A 124 -8.12 1.05 -13.63
CA VAL A 124 -8.85 2.01 -12.79
C VAL A 124 -8.83 3.41 -13.40
N TYR A 125 -7.70 3.82 -13.97
CA TYR A 125 -7.55 5.11 -14.64
C TYR A 125 -8.45 5.22 -15.87
N ASP A 126 -8.51 4.18 -16.69
CA ASP A 126 -9.42 4.12 -17.85
C ASP A 126 -10.89 4.29 -17.43
N GLU A 127 -11.28 3.74 -16.28
CA GLU A 127 -12.66 3.85 -15.77
C GLU A 127 -12.97 5.15 -15.01
N THR A 128 -11.98 5.81 -14.41
CA THR A 128 -12.23 6.89 -13.43
C THR A 128 -11.51 8.20 -13.72
N GLY A 129 -10.49 8.18 -14.58
CA GLY A 129 -9.60 9.29 -14.88
C GLY A 129 -8.70 9.73 -13.72
N ARG A 130 -8.66 8.99 -12.60
CA ARG A 130 -7.87 9.36 -11.41
C ARG A 130 -7.25 8.16 -10.72
N VAL A 131 -5.93 8.17 -10.55
CA VAL A 131 -5.19 7.12 -9.85
C VAL A 131 -3.81 7.63 -9.46
N ILE A 132 -3.17 7.00 -8.48
CA ILE A 132 -1.73 7.09 -8.24
C ILE A 132 -1.07 5.76 -8.60
N GLY A 133 0.22 5.77 -8.97
CA GLY A 133 0.94 4.54 -9.35
C GLY A 133 0.53 4.00 -10.73
N LEU A 134 0.40 4.90 -11.71
CA LEU A 134 0.28 4.50 -13.11
C LEU A 134 1.55 3.76 -13.59
N PRO A 135 1.45 2.93 -14.64
CA PRO A 135 2.62 2.44 -15.35
C PRO A 135 3.44 3.60 -15.92
N LYS A 136 4.74 3.38 -16.10
CA LYS A 136 5.66 4.39 -16.66
C LYS A 136 5.23 4.83 -18.06
N GLU A 137 4.70 3.91 -18.86
CA GLU A 137 4.20 4.14 -20.22
C GLU A 137 3.00 5.09 -20.25
N LEU A 138 2.29 5.22 -19.12
CA LEU A 138 1.16 6.14 -18.92
C LEU A 138 1.54 7.38 -18.08
N GLY A 139 2.85 7.66 -17.95
CA GLY A 139 3.37 8.83 -17.23
C GLY A 139 3.49 8.64 -15.72
N GLY A 140 3.36 7.41 -15.22
CA GLY A 140 3.60 7.10 -13.82
C GLY A 140 5.09 6.97 -13.47
N ILE A 141 5.34 6.84 -12.16
CA ILE A 141 6.68 6.65 -11.60
C ILE A 141 6.79 5.18 -11.17
N PRO A 142 7.82 4.42 -11.60
CA PRO A 142 7.98 3.02 -11.24
C PRO A 142 8.49 2.88 -9.79
N LEU A 143 7.59 3.09 -8.82
CA LEU A 143 7.92 3.22 -7.40
C LEU A 143 8.61 1.98 -6.83
N ASP A 144 8.16 0.79 -7.23
CA ASP A 144 8.70 -0.48 -6.77
C ASP A 144 10.09 -0.76 -7.37
N GLU A 145 10.31 -0.48 -8.66
CA GLU A 145 11.63 -0.64 -9.29
C GLU A 145 12.68 0.30 -8.68
N LEU A 146 12.25 1.52 -8.36
CA LEU A 146 13.10 2.53 -7.72
C LEU A 146 13.31 2.25 -6.22
N GLY A 147 12.49 1.38 -5.62
CA GLY A 147 12.56 1.07 -4.19
C GLY A 147 12.20 2.27 -3.31
N VAL A 148 11.31 3.16 -3.73
CA VAL A 148 11.05 4.45 -3.04
C VAL A 148 10.63 4.26 -1.59
N THR A 149 9.82 3.23 -1.30
CA THR A 149 9.42 2.89 0.07
C THR A 149 10.63 2.48 0.93
N ALA A 150 11.53 1.67 0.37
CA ALA A 150 12.74 1.26 1.07
C ALA A 150 13.71 2.43 1.25
N TYR A 151 13.78 3.34 0.29
CA TYR A 151 14.57 4.57 0.42
C TYR A 151 14.06 5.43 1.60
N GLY A 152 12.75 5.60 1.72
CA GLY A 152 12.15 6.29 2.87
C GLY A 152 12.48 5.63 4.21
N LEU A 153 12.49 4.29 4.27
CA LEU A 153 12.95 3.54 5.43
C LEU A 153 14.42 3.85 5.75
N THR A 154 15.30 3.87 4.74
CA THR A 154 16.71 4.19 4.93
C THR A 154 16.91 5.63 5.45
N VAL A 155 16.13 6.59 4.98
CA VAL A 155 16.14 7.97 5.51
C VAL A 155 15.71 8.00 6.98
N ALA A 156 14.65 7.27 7.34
CA ALA A 156 14.19 7.18 8.72
C ALA A 156 15.26 6.56 9.64
N ILE A 157 15.95 5.51 9.18
CA ILE A 157 17.09 4.90 9.91
C ILE A 157 18.23 5.90 10.07
N ASP A 158 18.55 6.67 9.03
CA ASP A 158 19.65 7.63 9.06
C ASP A 158 19.43 8.75 10.07
N VAL A 159 18.17 9.16 10.28
CA VAL A 159 17.78 10.12 11.33
C VAL A 159 17.73 9.43 12.69
N ALA A 160 17.11 8.26 12.79
CA ALA A 160 16.89 7.57 14.07
C ALA A 160 18.18 7.10 14.74
N LYS A 161 19.22 6.77 13.95
CA LYS A 161 20.49 6.24 14.47
C LYS A 161 21.13 7.18 15.51
N ASP A 162 20.98 8.49 15.32
CA ASP A 162 21.57 9.53 16.18
C ASP A 162 20.84 9.63 17.54
N PHE A 163 19.60 9.14 17.61
CA PHE A 163 18.80 9.06 18.86
C PHE A 163 18.95 7.71 19.57
N CYS A 164 19.56 6.73 18.92
CA CYS A 164 19.69 5.36 19.41
C CYS A 164 21.15 4.98 19.70
N ASP A 165 22.08 5.94 19.67
CA ASP A 165 23.54 5.72 19.78
C ASP A 165 24.03 4.60 18.84
N LEU A 166 23.49 4.55 17.62
CA LEU A 166 23.75 3.50 16.65
C LEU A 166 24.58 4.05 15.47
N SER A 167 25.65 3.35 15.10
CA SER A 167 26.33 3.56 13.80
C SER A 167 25.76 2.60 12.77
N LEU A 168 25.36 3.09 11.60
CA LEU A 168 24.89 2.23 10.52
C LEU A 168 26.04 1.45 9.87
N LYS A 169 27.19 2.09 9.65
CA LYS A 169 28.38 1.43 9.10
C LYS A 169 28.89 0.40 10.11
N GLY A 170 29.05 -0.84 9.66
CA GLY A 170 29.44 -1.97 10.49
C GLY A 170 28.32 -2.58 11.34
N SER A 171 27.10 -2.02 11.29
CA SER A 171 25.96 -2.60 12.00
C SER A 171 25.52 -3.92 11.37
N ARG A 172 24.85 -4.76 12.18
CA ARG A 172 24.27 -6.02 11.72
C ARG A 172 22.76 -5.85 11.59
N VAL A 173 22.23 -6.14 10.42
CA VAL A 173 20.82 -5.93 10.07
C VAL A 173 20.15 -7.27 9.78
N VAL A 174 18.95 -7.43 10.31
CA VAL A 174 18.05 -8.55 9.99
C VAL A 174 16.81 -7.99 9.32
N ILE A 175 16.44 -8.52 8.16
CA ILE A 175 15.29 -8.07 7.38
C ILE A 175 14.26 -9.18 7.29
N GLN A 176 13.14 -9.01 8.00
CA GLN A 176 12.01 -9.92 7.89
C GLN A 176 11.15 -9.52 6.68
N GLY A 177 11.13 -10.37 5.65
CA GLY A 177 10.41 -10.13 4.40
C GLY A 177 11.32 -9.59 3.30
N PHE A 178 11.59 -10.40 2.27
CA PHE A 178 12.47 -10.10 1.14
C PHE A 178 11.72 -9.82 -0.18
N GLY A 179 10.55 -9.16 -0.08
CA GLY A 179 9.76 -8.70 -1.23
C GLY A 179 10.24 -7.37 -1.81
N SER A 180 9.34 -6.61 -2.44
CA SER A 180 9.65 -5.29 -3.04
C SER A 180 10.43 -4.37 -2.09
N VAL A 181 9.93 -4.15 -0.87
CA VAL A 181 10.60 -3.26 0.09
C VAL A 181 11.88 -3.88 0.65
N GLY A 182 11.84 -5.16 1.03
CA GLY A 182 12.94 -5.84 1.73
C GLY A 182 14.22 -5.91 0.92
N LYS A 183 14.13 -6.29 -0.36
CA LYS A 183 15.30 -6.39 -1.24
C LYS A 183 15.97 -5.02 -1.44
N HIS A 184 15.18 -3.96 -1.64
CA HIS A 184 15.70 -2.61 -1.83
C HIS A 184 16.27 -2.05 -0.51
N ALA A 185 15.65 -2.36 0.62
CA ALA A 185 16.16 -1.98 1.94
C ALA A 185 17.51 -2.65 2.22
N ALA A 186 17.63 -3.95 1.91
CA ALA A 186 18.89 -4.67 2.03
C ALA A 186 19.99 -4.01 1.20
N ARG A 187 19.71 -3.70 -0.08
CA ARG A 187 20.66 -3.03 -0.97
C ARG A 187 21.08 -1.66 -0.42
N PHE A 188 20.14 -0.79 -0.09
CA PHE A 188 20.44 0.57 0.40
C PHE A 188 21.18 0.58 1.73
N LEU A 189 20.91 -0.39 2.62
CA LEU A 189 21.63 -0.51 3.89
C LEU A 189 23.04 -1.06 3.68
N SER A 190 23.22 -2.04 2.80
CA SER A 190 24.54 -2.56 2.40
C SER A 190 25.40 -1.49 1.73
N GLU A 191 24.85 -0.67 0.84
CA GLU A 191 25.54 0.49 0.23
C GLU A 191 26.03 1.51 1.28
N LYS A 192 25.33 1.62 2.41
CA LYS A 192 25.73 2.44 3.57
C LYS A 192 26.70 1.73 4.53
N GLY A 193 27.14 0.52 4.19
CA GLY A 193 28.12 -0.26 4.93
C GLY A 193 27.56 -1.05 6.10
N ALA A 194 26.25 -1.29 6.15
CA ALA A 194 25.65 -2.25 7.08
C ALA A 194 25.83 -3.68 6.56
N TYR A 195 25.92 -4.64 7.47
CA TYR A 195 25.96 -6.07 7.16
C TYR A 195 24.57 -6.67 7.31
N VAL A 196 23.92 -7.00 6.20
CA VAL A 196 22.68 -7.78 6.24
C VAL A 196 23.05 -9.22 6.58
N ILE A 197 22.72 -9.67 7.79
CA ILE A 197 23.14 -10.98 8.30
C ILE A 197 22.03 -12.03 8.27
N ALA A 198 20.78 -11.61 8.11
CA ALA A 198 19.66 -12.52 7.94
C ALA A 198 18.52 -11.85 7.15
N VAL A 199 17.89 -12.64 6.28
CA VAL A 199 16.69 -12.26 5.53
C VAL A 199 15.67 -13.38 5.61
N SER A 200 14.38 -13.06 5.44
CA SER A 200 13.33 -14.09 5.40
C SER A 200 12.26 -13.79 4.35
N ASP A 201 11.55 -14.82 3.91
CA ASP A 201 10.33 -14.71 3.12
C ASP A 201 9.25 -15.69 3.63
N LEU A 202 8.24 -15.98 2.83
CA LEU A 202 7.16 -16.92 3.19
C LEU A 202 7.65 -18.37 3.33
N SER A 203 8.79 -18.73 2.74
CA SER A 203 9.34 -20.09 2.70
C SER A 203 10.33 -20.39 3.82
N GLY A 204 10.99 -19.36 4.37
CA GLY A 204 11.95 -19.53 5.46
C GLY A 204 12.86 -18.33 5.66
N ALA A 205 14.01 -18.57 6.31
CA ALA A 205 15.02 -17.56 6.57
C ALA A 205 16.42 -18.05 6.19
N LEU A 206 17.24 -17.14 5.66
CA LEU A 206 18.66 -17.33 5.41
C LEU A 206 19.45 -16.52 6.44
N GLN A 207 20.52 -17.09 6.98
CA GLN A 207 21.44 -16.41 7.88
C GLN A 207 22.88 -16.63 7.44
N ASN A 208 23.66 -15.54 7.39
CA ASN A 208 25.10 -15.57 7.34
C ASN A 208 25.66 -14.51 8.30
N LEU A 209 26.38 -14.94 9.34
CA LEU A 209 26.92 -14.00 10.34
C LEU A 209 28.03 -13.11 9.78
N ASP A 210 28.67 -13.54 8.68
CA ASP A 210 29.70 -12.78 7.95
C ASP A 210 29.11 -11.78 6.94
N GLY A 211 27.78 -11.78 6.77
CA GLY A 211 27.06 -10.96 5.80
C GLY A 211 26.54 -11.77 4.61
N ILE A 212 25.34 -11.43 4.16
CA ILE A 212 24.70 -11.97 2.96
C ILE A 212 25.06 -11.05 1.79
N ASP A 213 25.49 -11.64 0.68
CA ASP A 213 25.63 -10.89 -0.59
C ASP A 213 24.24 -10.57 -1.13
N ILE A 214 23.99 -9.29 -1.40
CA ILE A 214 22.65 -8.78 -1.72
C ILE A 214 22.45 -8.62 -3.24
N ASP A 215 23.50 -8.75 -4.04
CA ASP A 215 23.45 -8.67 -5.51
C ASP A 215 23.12 -10.04 -6.17
#